data_AF-A0A660SY09-F1
#
_entry.id   AF-A0A660SY09-F1
#
_cell.length_a   1.000
_cell.length_b   1.000
_cell.length_c   1.000
_cell.angle_alpha   90.00
_cell.angle_beta   90.00
_cell.angle_gamma   90.00
#
_symmetry.space_group_name_H-M   'P 1'
#
loop_
_entity.id
_entity.type
_entity.pdbx_description
1 polymer ?
#
loop_
_entity_poly.entity_id
_entity_poly.type
_entity_poly.pdbx_seq_one_letter_code
_entity_poly.pdbx_strand_id
1 'polypeptide(L)' 'GAVLSWIASINEFSSTIILYSGRTKTISVAIFTEIFKDSYGTAAALGTILTLAAIVSLVIFNKLTKGKGSVV' A
#
# COMPACT_ATOMS: atom_id res chain seq x y z
N GLY A 1 -0.39 17.79 4.68
CA GLY A 1 -1.30 17.58 3.54
C GLY A 1 -0.84 16.42 2.68
N ALA A 2 0.02 16.69 1.69
CA ALA A 2 0.39 15.73 0.64
C ALA A 2 0.86 14.34 1.10
N VAL A 3 1.66 14.22 2.17
CA VAL A 3 2.14 12.91 2.65
C VAL A 3 1.03 12.11 3.34
N LEU A 4 0.18 12.78 4.14
CA LEU A 4 -1.00 12.14 4.73
C LEU A 4 -1.97 11.67 3.63
N SER A 5 -2.15 12.47 2.58
CA SER A 5 -2.94 12.09 1.39
C SER A 5 -2.33 10.89 0.65
N TRP A 6 -1.00 10.86 0.47
CA TRP A 6 -0.30 9.75 -0.17
C TRP A 6 -0.44 8.43 0.61
N ILE A 7 -0.28 8.48 1.94
CA ILE A 7 -0.48 7.30 2.80
C ILE A 7 -1.94 6.86 2.79
N ALA A 8 -2.89 7.80 2.81
CA ALA A 8 -4.31 7.49 2.71
C ALA A 8 -4.65 6.80 1.37
N SER A 9 -4.07 7.24 0.25
CA SER A 9 -4.25 6.61 -1.06
C SER A 9 -3.70 5.18 -1.13
N ILE A 10 -2.60 4.86 -0.44
CA ILE A 10 -2.09 3.48 -0.34
C ILE A 10 -3.04 2.58 0.45
N ASN A 11 -3.67 3.12 1.49
CA ASN A 11 -4.56 2.36 2.38
C ASN A 11 -6.02 2.30 1.89
N GLU A 12 -6.36 2.97 0.80
CA GLU A 12 -7.73 3.01 0.29
C GLU A 12 -8.09 1.74 -0.50
N PHE A 13 -8.37 0.66 0.24
CA PHE A 13 -8.75 -0.64 -0.32
C PHE A 13 -10.18 -0.68 -0.87
N SER A 14 -11.12 -0.01 -0.19
CA SER A 14 -12.56 -0.17 -0.45
C SER A 14 -12.99 0.36 -1.84
N SER A 15 -12.50 1.54 -2.23
CA SER A 15 -12.79 2.12 -3.55
C SER A 15 -12.08 1.35 -4.67
N THR A 16 -10.83 0.91 -4.42
CA THR A 16 -10.04 0.22 -5.44
C THR A 16 -10.58 -1.16 -5.79
N ILE A 17 -11.08 -1.94 -4.83
CA ILE A 17 -11.64 -3.26 -5.16
C ILE A 17 -12.91 -3.20 -6.01
N ILE A 18 -13.71 -2.15 -5.84
CA ILE A 18 -14.93 -1.96 -6.63
C ILE A 18 -14.58 -1.45 -8.04
N LEU A 19 -13.66 -0.48 -8.16
CA LEU A 19 -13.32 0.19 -9.42
C LEU A 19 -12.29 -0.55 -10.28
N TYR A 20 -11.40 -1.34 -9.67
CA TYR A 20 -10.23 -1.95 -10.31
C TYR A 20 -10.26 -3.49 -10.25
N SER A 21 -11.46 -4.10 -10.30
CA SER A 21 -11.62 -5.57 -10.31
C SER A 21 -11.33 -6.24 -11.66
N GLY A 22 -11.18 -5.46 -12.74
CA GLY A 22 -11.02 -5.93 -14.12
C GLY A 22 -9.57 -6.01 -14.63
N ARG A 23 -9.26 -5.32 -15.73
CA ARG A 23 -7.96 -5.37 -16.44
C ARG A 23 -6.83 -4.67 -15.67
N THR A 24 -7.14 -3.54 -15.04
CA THR A 24 -6.22 -2.79 -14.20
C THR A 24 -6.46 -3.18 -12.76
N LYS A 25 -5.67 -4.10 -12.23
CA LYS A 25 -5.75 -4.53 -10.83
C LYS A 25 -4.72 -3.79 -10.00
N THR A 26 -5.15 -3.18 -8.91
CA THR A 26 -4.20 -2.65 -7.91
C THR A 26 -3.62 -3.81 -7.10
N ILE A 27 -2.43 -3.61 -6.51
CA ILE A 27 -1.74 -4.66 -5.73
C ILE A 27 -2.64 -5.23 -4.62
N SER A 28 -3.43 -4.39 -3.95
CA SER A 28 -4.35 -4.83 -2.89
C SER A 28 -5.48 -5.73 -3.42
N VAL A 29 -6.01 -5.45 -4.61
CA VAL A 29 -7.03 -6.28 -5.27
C VAL A 29 -6.43 -7.59 -5.80
N ALA A 30 -5.17 -7.55 -6.26
CA ALA A 30 -4.43 -8.74 -6.66
C ALA A 30 -4.23 -9.70 -5.46
N ILE A 31 -3.84 -9.19 -4.29
CA ILE A 31 -3.71 -10.00 -3.06
C ILE A 31 -5.05 -10.66 -2.71
N PHE A 32 -6.15 -9.89 -2.71
CA PHE A 32 -7.48 -10.43 -2.44
C PHE A 32 -7.86 -11.54 -3.43
N THR A 33 -7.67 -11.30 -4.73
CA THR A 33 -8.01 -12.31 -5.74
C THR A 33 -7.15 -13.57 -5.67
N GLU A 34 -5.88 -13.49 -5.27
CA GLU A 34 -5.03 -14.67 -5.08
C GLU A 34 -5.40 -15.49 -3.83
N ILE A 35 -5.89 -14.85 -2.76
CA ILE A 35 -6.47 -15.54 -1.59
C ILE A 35 -7.71 -16.33 -1.99
N PHE A 36 -8.61 -15.71 -2.77
CA PHE A 36 -9.84 -16.37 -3.25
C PHE A 36 -9.59 -17.48 -4.28
N LYS A 37 -8.39 -17.55 -4.86
CA LYS A 37 -7.93 -18.64 -5.74
C LYS A 37 -7.14 -19.73 -4.99
N ASP A 38 -7.17 -19.73 -3.65
CA ASP A 38 -6.38 -20.62 -2.80
C ASP A 38 -4.86 -20.53 -3.03
N SER A 39 -4.38 -19.46 -3.65
CA SER A 39 -2.97 -19.21 -3.95
C SER A 39 -2.32 -18.36 -2.85
N TYR A 40 -2.31 -18.89 -1.62
CA TYR A 40 -1.82 -18.18 -0.43
C TYR A 40 -0.33 -17.79 -0.52
N GLY A 41 0.50 -18.60 -1.19
CA GLY A 41 1.91 -18.28 -1.39
C GLY A 41 2.13 -17.03 -2.25
N THR A 42 1.41 -16.94 -3.37
CA THR A 42 1.43 -15.76 -4.25
C THR A 42 0.84 -14.54 -3.54
N ALA A 43 -0.26 -14.72 -2.81
CA ALA A 43 -0.87 -13.65 -2.02
C ALA A 43 0.08 -13.11 -0.94
N ALA A 44 0.82 -13.98 -0.25
CA ALA A 44 1.82 -13.59 0.73
C ALA A 44 3.01 -12.84 0.09
N ALA A 45 3.47 -13.28 -1.08
CA ALA A 45 4.52 -12.58 -1.82
C ALA A 45 4.08 -11.15 -2.21
N LEU A 46 2.88 -11.00 -2.76
CA LEU A 46 2.33 -9.68 -3.10
C LEU A 46 2.09 -8.82 -1.86
N GLY A 47 1.61 -9.42 -0.76
CA GLY A 47 1.40 -8.76 0.52
C GLY A 47 2.70 -8.21 1.12
N THR A 48 3.77 -9.00 1.14
CA THR A 48 5.08 -8.56 1.66
C THR A 48 5.67 -7.42 0.84
N ILE A 49 5.54 -7.44 -0.49
CA ILE A 49 5.95 -6.33 -1.37
C ILE A 49 5.18 -5.06 -1.02
N LEU A 50 3.86 -5.15 -0.83
CA LEU A 50 3.03 -4.01 -0.45
C LEU A 50 3.43 -3.45 0.92
N THR A 51 3.64 -4.31 1.90
CA THR A 51 4.09 -3.91 3.25
C THR A 51 5.46 -3.25 3.20
N LEU A 52 6.41 -3.79 2.44
CA LEU A 52 7.73 -3.17 2.24
C LEU A 52 7.61 -1.80 1.57
N ALA A 53 6.78 -1.66 0.54
CA ALA A 53 6.54 -0.38 -0.11
C ALA A 53 5.96 0.67 0.86
N ALA A 54 5.04 0.26 1.73
CA ALA A 54 4.49 1.12 2.78
C ALA A 54 5.55 1.54 3.80
N ILE A 55 6.38 0.59 4.28
CA ILE A 55 7.50 0.87 5.20
C ILE A 55 8.51 1.82 4.55
N VAL A 56 8.89 1.58 3.29
CA VAL A 56 9.81 2.45 2.55
C VAL A 56 9.22 3.86 2.42
N SER A 57 7.94 3.98 2.08
CA SER A 57 7.25 5.28 2.01
C SER A 57 7.29 6.01 3.36
N LEU A 58 7.06 5.30 4.46
CA LEU A 58 7.14 5.85 5.82
C LEU A 58 8.57 6.23 6.23
N VAL A 59 9.57 5.42 5.88
CA VAL A 59 10.98 5.69 6.17
C VAL A 59 11.49 6.90 5.40
N ILE A 60 11.16 7.01 4.11
CA ILE A 60 11.46 8.17 3.28
C ILE A 60 10.80 9.42 3.88
N PHE A 61 9.53 9.33 4.25
CA PHE A 61 8.82 10.41 4.93
C PHE A 61 9.49 10.83 6.23
N ASN A 62 9.83 9.87 7.10
CA ASN A 62 10.48 10.14 8.38
C ASN A 62 11.85 10.80 8.19
N LYS A 63 12.62 10.37 7.18
CA LYS A 63 13.92 11.00 6.86
C LYS A 63 13.78 12.41 6.30
N LEU A 64 12.81 12.65 5.41
CA LEU A 64 12.57 13.99 4.85
C LEU A 64 12.01 14.96 5.89
N THR A 65 11.18 14.48 6.82
CA THR A 65 10.57 15.30 7.88
C THR A 65 11.58 15.64 8.99
N LYS A 66 12.57 14.78 9.26
CA LYS A 66 13.66 15.06 10.23
C LYS A 66 14.46 16.34 9.94
N GLY A 67 14.39 16.90 8.73
CA GLY A 67 15.04 18.17 8.38
C GLY A 67 14.22 19.44 8.65
N LYS A 68 12.93 19.37 9.01
CA LYS A 68 12.06 20.56 9.13
C LYS A 68 11.10 20.57 10.34
N GLY A 69 11.50 19.96 11.45
CA GLY A 69 10.73 20.06 12.68
C GLY A 69 11.35 19.29 13.83
N SER A 70 12.30 19.93 14.51
CA SER A 70 12.51 19.62 15.93
C SER A 70 11.24 20.03 16.65
N VAL A 71 10.43 19.04 17.02
CA VAL A 71 9.42 19.15 18.07
C VAL A 71 9.76 18.13 19.14
N VAL A 72 10.95 18.31 19.70
CA VAL A 72 11.26 18.12 21.11
C VAL A 72 12.07 19.32 21.55
#